data_AF-A0A412X244-F1
#
_entry.id   AF-A0A412X244-F1
#
_cell.length_a   1.000
_cell.length_b   1.000
_cell.length_c   1.000
_cell.angle_alpha   90.00
_cell.angle_beta   90.00
_cell.angle_gamma   90.00
#
_symmetry.space_group_name_H-M   'P 1'
#
loop_
_entity.id
_entity.type
_entity.pdbx_description
1 polymer ?
#
loop_
_entity_poly.entity_id
_entity_poly.type
_entity_poly.pdbx_seq_one_letter_code
_entity_poly.pdbx_strand_id
1 'polypeptide(L)'
;MKKIFVFWACLAFFICHVQVTVGQTSIKGKLDVKKDTLLHVSYVSDRGYADEVVQVKNGKFEWRNLIDFPTRVTFKLGVDEVASMWTEPGEMNLDLQTGKFCDYRLKGSKTNIVVQAFEKEMQPEYQKLEKITKRVQNGELPENEKKKAMEEYYAIIKPLNAKKLKFVEEHPDSYYAASLLFEAQFYANLSAEETSRYLNMFSESVSKSPYLRRIRQDLEGKINGAVGRKAPLFARNDVHGKPFELAKLIGEKYVIIDFWASWCGPCRALNPHLKEIYRKYQKEGLVIVCVADDDSSKNKWQKAITDDGLDEFIHVLRGWRGLEYFFDVETDISSKYDVHSLPTKFLIDKNGIIVGRYGGGGESHEAMDAKLKEMFGY
;
A
#
# COMPACT_ATOMS: atom_id res chain seq x y z
N MET A 1 -10.41 -64.28 53.94
CA MET A 1 -9.35 -64.84 53.05
C MET A 1 -9.55 -64.32 51.64
N LYS A 2 -8.42 -64.08 50.95
CA LYS A 2 -8.24 -63.66 49.54
C LYS A 2 -8.45 -62.17 49.22
N LYS A 3 -7.33 -61.44 49.26
CA LYS A 3 -7.09 -60.16 48.59
C LYS A 3 -7.04 -60.40 47.07
N ILE A 4 -7.74 -59.59 46.29
CA ILE A 4 -7.59 -59.53 44.83
C ILE A 4 -7.04 -58.14 44.51
N PHE A 5 -5.79 -58.12 44.03
CA PHE A 5 -5.14 -56.95 43.46
C PHE A 5 -5.68 -56.74 42.04
N VAL A 6 -6.33 -55.60 41.78
CA VAL A 6 -6.67 -55.17 40.42
C VAL A 6 -5.68 -54.08 40.03
N PHE A 7 -4.82 -54.42 39.08
CA PHE A 7 -3.83 -53.55 38.46
C PHE A 7 -4.56 -52.51 37.59
N TRP A 8 -4.42 -51.23 37.91
CA TRP A 8 -4.84 -50.13 37.03
C TRP A 8 -3.81 -49.97 35.91
N ALA A 9 -4.20 -50.33 34.68
CA ALA A 9 -3.46 -49.96 33.48
C ALA A 9 -3.94 -48.57 33.01
N CYS A 10 -3.14 -47.53 33.26
CA CYS A 10 -3.35 -46.21 32.68
C CYS A 10 -3.04 -46.27 31.17
N LEU A 11 -4.07 -46.42 30.33
CA LEU A 11 -3.98 -46.07 28.91
C LEU A 11 -4.02 -44.54 28.79
N ALA A 12 -2.85 -43.92 28.66
CA ALA A 12 -2.75 -42.53 28.24
C ALA A 12 -3.01 -42.46 26.72
N PHE A 13 -4.26 -42.21 26.34
CA PHE A 13 -4.59 -41.75 24.99
C PHE A 13 -4.07 -40.31 24.84
N PHE A 14 -2.86 -40.17 24.31
CA PHE A 14 -2.39 -38.90 23.74
C PHE A 14 -3.16 -38.64 22.45
N ILE A 15 -4.36 -38.10 22.56
CA ILE A 15 -5.04 -37.47 21.43
C ILE A 15 -4.35 -36.13 21.22
N CYS A 16 -3.40 -36.09 20.29
CA CYS A 16 -2.87 -34.86 19.74
C CYS A 16 -4.02 -34.17 18.97
N HIS A 17 -4.83 -33.38 19.67
CA HIS A 17 -5.68 -32.39 19.02
C HIS A 17 -4.76 -31.31 18.45
N VAL A 18 -4.40 -31.48 17.17
CA VAL A 18 -4.02 -30.33 16.35
C VAL A 18 -5.30 -29.51 16.19
N GLN A 19 -5.57 -28.62 17.15
CA GLN A 19 -6.43 -27.49 16.90
C GLN A 19 -5.74 -26.69 15.80
N VAL A 20 -6.19 -26.86 14.56
CA VAL A 20 -5.97 -25.86 13.52
C VAL A 20 -6.65 -24.61 14.06
N THR A 21 -5.87 -23.72 14.64
CA THR A 21 -6.32 -22.39 15.04
C THR A 21 -6.94 -21.75 13.81
N VAL A 22 -8.25 -21.51 13.86
CA VAL A 22 -9.00 -20.81 12.80
C VAL A 22 -8.25 -19.50 12.51
N GLY A 23 -7.85 -19.29 11.25
CA GLY A 23 -7.11 -18.09 10.81
C GLY A 23 -5.59 -18.23 10.73
N GLN A 24 -5.02 -19.44 10.81
CA GLN A 24 -3.60 -19.67 10.59
C GLN A 24 -3.32 -20.26 9.20
N THR A 25 -2.30 -19.74 8.52
CA THR A 25 -1.74 -20.33 7.30
C THR A 25 -0.43 -21.04 7.65
N SER A 26 -0.29 -22.30 7.24
CA SER A 26 0.92 -23.10 7.45
C SER A 26 1.36 -23.80 6.16
N ILE A 27 2.64 -23.70 5.84
CA ILE A 27 3.27 -24.41 4.72
C ILE A 27 4.36 -25.31 5.26
N LYS A 28 4.18 -26.63 5.08
CA LYS A 28 5.23 -27.62 5.31
C LYS A 28 5.95 -27.88 3.99
N GLY A 29 7.25 -27.64 4.00
CA GLY A 29 8.06 -27.58 2.80
C GLY A 29 9.11 -28.67 2.71
N LYS A 30 9.42 -29.10 1.49
CA LYS A 30 10.62 -29.87 1.15
C LYS A 30 11.44 -29.10 0.13
N LEU A 31 12.76 -29.17 0.27
CA LEU A 31 13.73 -28.57 -0.63
C LEU A 31 14.93 -29.51 -0.79
N ASP A 32 15.37 -29.75 -2.01
CA ASP A 32 16.45 -30.67 -2.40
C ASP A 32 17.86 -30.11 -2.17
N VAL A 33 18.12 -29.56 -0.98
CA VAL A 33 19.42 -29.01 -0.59
C VAL A 33 20.29 -30.04 0.12
N LYS A 34 21.61 -30.00 -0.14
CA LYS A 34 22.61 -30.89 0.48
C LYS A 34 23.05 -30.46 1.88
N LYS A 35 22.82 -29.20 2.23
CA LYS A 35 23.19 -28.59 3.52
C LYS A 35 22.02 -27.75 4.01
N ASP A 36 21.96 -27.54 5.31
CA ASP A 36 21.03 -26.60 5.92
C ASP A 36 21.23 -25.21 5.30
N THR A 37 20.12 -24.51 5.07
CA THR A 37 20.12 -23.20 4.41
C THR A 37 18.97 -22.34 4.94
N LEU A 38 18.86 -21.12 4.41
CA LEU A 38 17.82 -20.16 4.74
C LEU A 38 16.99 -19.86 3.50
N LEU A 39 15.68 -19.83 3.66
CA LEU A 39 14.74 -19.29 2.68
C LEU A 39 14.27 -17.92 3.15
N HIS A 40 14.35 -16.92 2.27
CA HIS A 40 13.64 -15.67 2.47
C HIS A 40 12.19 -15.88 2.04
N VAL A 41 11.26 -15.43 2.87
CA VAL A 41 9.82 -15.55 2.61
C VAL A 41 9.21 -14.16 2.62
N SER A 42 8.69 -13.73 1.48
CA SER A 42 7.95 -12.48 1.34
C SER A 42 6.46 -12.79 1.18
N TYR A 43 5.58 -12.10 1.87
CA TYR A 43 4.13 -12.35 1.80
C TYR A 43 3.32 -11.07 1.99
N VAL A 44 2.06 -11.10 1.55
CA VAL A 44 1.11 -10.03 1.84
C VAL A 44 0.35 -10.34 3.13
N SER A 45 0.53 -9.48 4.12
CA SER A 45 -0.21 -9.45 5.38
C SER A 45 -1.32 -8.40 5.34
N ASP A 46 -2.10 -8.33 6.42
CA ASP A 46 -3.14 -7.31 6.57
C ASP A 46 -2.58 -5.87 6.57
N ARG A 47 -1.32 -5.67 6.96
CA ARG A 47 -0.68 -4.34 7.03
C ARG A 47 0.09 -3.96 5.77
N GLY A 48 0.34 -4.89 4.86
CA GLY A 48 1.31 -4.69 3.78
C GLY A 48 2.14 -5.93 3.49
N TYR A 49 3.16 -5.74 2.66
CA TYR A 49 4.20 -6.74 2.46
C TYR A 49 5.00 -6.93 3.75
N ALA A 50 5.31 -8.19 4.05
CA ALA A 50 6.16 -8.60 5.14
C ALA A 50 7.19 -9.60 4.62
N ASP A 51 8.35 -9.60 5.29
CA ASP A 51 9.47 -10.47 4.97
C ASP A 51 9.94 -11.19 6.24
N GLU A 52 10.30 -12.45 6.10
CA GLU A 52 10.92 -13.23 7.15
C GLU A 52 11.90 -14.26 6.58
N VAL A 53 12.58 -14.98 7.48
CA VAL A 53 13.54 -16.01 7.12
C VAL A 53 13.15 -17.32 7.78
N VAL A 54 13.09 -18.39 6.99
CA VAL A 54 12.80 -19.74 7.46
C VAL A 54 14.04 -20.61 7.29
N GLN A 55 14.36 -21.38 8.34
CA GLN A 55 15.45 -22.35 8.30
C GLN A 55 15.00 -23.62 7.58
N VAL A 56 15.82 -24.08 6.64
CA VAL A 56 15.70 -25.39 6.02
C VAL A 56 16.68 -26.33 6.72
N LYS A 57 16.15 -27.35 7.39
CA LYS A 57 16.95 -28.39 8.07
C LYS A 57 16.69 -29.75 7.46
N ASN A 58 17.75 -30.46 7.07
CA ASN A 58 17.65 -31.76 6.40
C ASN A 58 16.65 -31.76 5.22
N GLY A 59 16.69 -30.69 4.41
CA GLY A 59 15.81 -30.51 3.25
C GLY A 59 14.32 -30.29 3.58
N LYS A 60 13.98 -29.96 4.83
CA LYS A 60 12.62 -29.66 5.26
C LYS A 60 12.53 -28.29 5.92
N PHE A 61 11.39 -27.64 5.76
CA PHE A 61 11.10 -26.37 6.41
C PHE A 61 9.62 -26.28 6.78
N GLU A 62 9.30 -25.35 7.66
CA GLU A 62 7.94 -25.02 8.00
C GLU A 62 7.80 -23.51 8.14
N TRP A 63 6.81 -22.96 7.45
CA TRP A 63 6.42 -21.57 7.56
C TRP A 63 5.01 -21.49 8.15
N ARG A 64 4.80 -20.58 9.10
CA ARG A 64 3.51 -20.41 9.79
C ARG A 64 3.26 -18.94 10.05
N ASN A 65 2.06 -18.47 9.71
CA ASN A 65 1.67 -17.08 9.94
C ASN A 65 0.17 -16.96 10.26
N LEU A 66 -0.22 -15.91 10.97
CA LEU A 66 -1.61 -15.59 11.29
C LEU A 66 -2.23 -14.80 10.13
N ILE A 67 -2.49 -15.51 9.05
CA ILE A 67 -3.13 -14.97 7.85
C ILE A 67 -4.39 -15.80 7.63
N ASP A 68 -5.53 -15.13 7.76
CA ASP A 68 -6.87 -15.69 7.71
C ASP A 68 -7.57 -15.45 6.36
N PHE A 69 -6.82 -15.02 5.34
CA PHE A 69 -7.29 -14.86 3.98
C PHE A 69 -6.30 -15.40 2.93
N PRO A 70 -6.76 -15.77 1.72
CA PRO A 70 -5.86 -16.15 0.64
C PRO A 70 -4.91 -15.02 0.22
N THR A 71 -3.61 -15.32 0.18
CA THR A 71 -2.57 -14.31 -0.07
C THR A 71 -1.41 -14.87 -0.89
N ARG A 72 -0.65 -13.98 -1.54
CA ARG A 72 0.59 -14.34 -2.24
C ARG A 72 1.74 -14.52 -1.24
N VAL A 73 2.44 -15.65 -1.36
CA VAL A 73 3.66 -15.97 -0.61
C VAL A 73 4.76 -16.34 -1.60
N THR A 74 5.94 -15.78 -1.38
CA THR A 74 7.11 -15.95 -2.23
C THR A 74 8.28 -16.49 -1.43
N PHE A 75 8.78 -17.67 -1.78
CA PHE A 75 10.00 -18.26 -1.24
C PHE A 75 11.17 -17.96 -2.16
N LYS A 76 12.29 -17.51 -1.58
CA LYS A 76 13.52 -17.20 -2.32
C LYS A 76 14.74 -17.89 -1.72
N LEU A 77 15.59 -18.43 -2.58
CA LEU A 77 16.93 -18.92 -2.24
C LEU A 77 17.97 -18.13 -3.04
N GLY A 78 18.54 -17.09 -2.44
CA GLY A 78 19.37 -16.14 -3.18
C GLY A 78 18.53 -15.27 -4.12
N VAL A 79 19.11 -14.86 -5.26
CA VAL A 79 18.49 -13.91 -6.19
C VAL A 79 17.71 -14.56 -7.34
N ASP A 80 18.13 -15.75 -7.78
CA ASP A 80 17.60 -16.38 -8.99
C ASP A 80 16.50 -17.43 -8.71
N GLU A 81 16.54 -18.06 -7.53
CA GLU A 81 15.58 -19.09 -7.16
C GLU A 81 14.37 -18.44 -6.49
N VAL A 82 13.28 -18.25 -7.24
CA VAL A 82 12.05 -17.60 -6.75
C VAL A 82 10.83 -18.46 -7.06
N ALA A 83 10.10 -18.85 -6.02
CA ALA A 83 8.81 -19.53 -6.12
C ALA A 83 7.74 -18.62 -5.54
N SER A 84 6.78 -18.17 -6.35
CA SER A 84 5.65 -17.35 -5.93
C SER A 84 4.35 -18.11 -6.10
N MET A 85 3.55 -18.18 -5.05
CA MET A 85 2.30 -18.95 -5.01
C MET A 85 1.21 -18.22 -4.26
N TRP A 86 -0.03 -18.53 -4.61
CA TRP A 86 -1.16 -18.17 -3.78
C TRP A 86 -1.38 -19.22 -2.71
N THR A 87 -1.71 -18.76 -1.53
CA THR A 87 -1.91 -19.58 -0.34
C THR A 87 -3.32 -19.33 0.16
N GLU A 88 -3.81 -20.19 1.06
CA GLU A 88 -5.08 -19.99 1.74
C GLU A 88 -5.00 -20.44 3.20
N PRO A 89 -5.91 -19.97 4.07
CA PRO A 89 -5.92 -20.36 5.46
C PRO A 89 -6.03 -21.89 5.59
N GLY A 90 -5.12 -22.48 6.36
CA GLY A 90 -5.01 -23.92 6.53
C GLY A 90 -3.60 -24.46 6.33
N GLU A 91 -3.49 -25.78 6.28
CA GLU A 91 -2.23 -26.49 6.09
C GLU A 91 -2.00 -26.85 4.62
N MET A 92 -0.82 -26.48 4.12
CA MET A 92 -0.36 -26.74 2.76
C MET A 92 0.97 -27.50 2.78
N ASN A 93 1.23 -28.19 1.67
CA ASN A 93 2.49 -28.89 1.44
C ASN A 93 3.16 -28.36 0.17
N LEU A 94 4.40 -27.93 0.29
CA LEU A 94 5.19 -27.34 -0.79
C LEU A 94 6.43 -28.18 -1.08
N ASP A 95 6.60 -28.58 -2.33
CA ASP A 95 7.85 -29.17 -2.81
C ASP A 95 8.57 -28.18 -3.73
N LEU A 96 9.80 -27.83 -3.36
CA LEU A 96 10.71 -26.98 -4.12
C LEU A 96 11.90 -27.81 -4.64
N GLN A 97 12.41 -27.43 -5.80
CA GLN A 97 13.59 -28.03 -6.43
C GLN A 97 14.55 -26.93 -6.86
N THR A 98 15.81 -27.03 -6.45
CA THR A 98 16.90 -26.13 -6.83
C THR A 98 17.06 -26.11 -8.34
N GLY A 99 17.17 -24.93 -8.93
CA GLY A 99 17.20 -24.68 -10.37
C GLY A 99 15.82 -24.64 -11.03
N LYS A 100 14.75 -24.88 -10.26
CA LYS A 100 13.37 -25.04 -10.76
C LYS A 100 12.33 -24.49 -9.78
N PHE A 101 12.64 -23.42 -9.04
CA PHE A 101 11.68 -22.84 -8.10
C PHE A 101 10.35 -22.43 -8.75
N CYS A 102 10.36 -22.00 -10.01
CA CYS A 102 9.13 -21.68 -10.75
C CYS A 102 8.25 -22.92 -11.01
N ASP A 103 8.82 -24.13 -11.04
CA ASP A 103 8.11 -25.40 -11.25
C ASP A 103 7.73 -26.08 -9.92
N TYR A 104 7.43 -25.28 -8.89
CA TYR A 104 7.06 -25.79 -7.57
C TYR A 104 5.76 -26.62 -7.61
N ARG A 105 5.60 -27.50 -6.61
CA ARG A 105 4.35 -28.23 -6.37
C ARG A 105 3.75 -27.82 -5.04
N LEU A 106 2.64 -27.10 -5.08
CA LEU A 106 1.85 -26.75 -3.90
C LEU A 106 0.58 -27.61 -3.83
N LYS A 107 0.33 -28.22 -2.67
CA LYS A 107 -0.92 -28.92 -2.34
C LYS A 107 -1.61 -28.21 -1.19
N GLY A 108 -2.94 -28.18 -1.23
CA GLY A 108 -3.77 -27.56 -0.19
C GLY A 108 -4.19 -26.13 -0.48
N SER A 109 -3.89 -25.58 -1.68
CA SER A 109 -4.47 -24.31 -2.13
C SER A 109 -5.30 -24.44 -3.41
N LYS A 110 -6.61 -24.23 -3.29
CA LYS A 110 -7.56 -24.03 -4.39
C LYS A 110 -7.29 -22.71 -5.11
N THR A 111 -6.98 -21.64 -4.38
CA THR A 111 -6.66 -20.34 -4.97
C THR A 111 -5.47 -20.47 -5.92
N ASN A 112 -4.41 -21.17 -5.50
CA ASN A 112 -3.23 -21.37 -6.36
C ASN A 112 -3.55 -22.09 -7.67
N ILE A 113 -4.44 -23.09 -7.64
CA ILE A 113 -4.82 -23.85 -8.85
C ILE A 113 -5.50 -22.92 -9.86
N VAL A 114 -6.45 -22.10 -9.40
CA VAL A 114 -7.17 -21.14 -10.26
C VAL A 114 -6.20 -20.10 -10.81
N VAL A 115 -5.34 -19.54 -9.97
CA VAL A 115 -4.36 -18.53 -10.38
C VAL A 115 -3.38 -19.10 -11.41
N GLN A 116 -2.81 -20.28 -11.16
CA GLN A 116 -1.88 -20.90 -12.11
C GLN A 116 -2.52 -21.16 -13.47
N ALA A 117 -3.79 -21.59 -13.49
CA ALA A 117 -4.51 -21.77 -14.75
C ALA A 117 -4.65 -20.45 -15.51
N PHE A 118 -5.11 -19.39 -14.83
CA PHE A 118 -5.28 -18.07 -15.42
C PHE A 118 -3.95 -17.45 -15.90
N GLU A 119 -2.91 -17.51 -15.07
CA GLU A 119 -1.60 -16.99 -15.42
C GLU A 119 -0.98 -17.76 -16.59
N LYS A 120 -1.14 -19.09 -16.63
CA LYS A 120 -0.69 -19.93 -17.74
C LYS A 120 -1.31 -19.52 -19.07
N GLU A 121 -2.58 -19.13 -19.08
CA GLU A 121 -3.22 -18.61 -20.29
C GLU A 121 -2.63 -17.29 -20.77
N MET A 122 -2.02 -16.51 -19.89
CA MET A 122 -1.42 -15.19 -20.19
C MET A 122 0.09 -15.26 -20.44
N GLN A 123 0.73 -16.41 -20.18
CA GLN A 123 2.17 -16.60 -20.35
C GLN A 123 2.66 -16.28 -21.78
N PRO A 124 1.98 -16.69 -22.87
CA PRO A 124 2.44 -16.39 -24.23
C PRO A 124 2.54 -14.88 -24.50
N GLU A 125 1.59 -14.09 -24.00
CA GLU A 125 1.58 -12.63 -24.11
C GLU A 125 2.69 -12.00 -23.27
N TYR A 126 2.89 -12.46 -22.04
CA TYR A 126 4.00 -11.98 -21.19
C TYR A 126 5.37 -12.25 -21.81
N GLN A 127 5.58 -13.42 -22.42
CA GLN A 127 6.82 -13.73 -23.13
C GLN A 127 7.07 -12.79 -24.33
N LYS A 128 6.01 -12.34 -25.01
CA LYS A 128 6.14 -11.33 -26.08
C LYS A 128 6.52 -9.97 -25.49
N LEU A 129 5.86 -9.55 -24.41
CA LEU A 129 6.16 -8.28 -23.72
C LEU A 129 7.61 -8.26 -23.23
N GLU A 130 8.09 -9.34 -22.61
CA GLU A 130 9.47 -9.44 -22.12
C GLU A 130 10.49 -9.27 -23.25
N LYS A 131 10.25 -9.89 -24.42
CA LYS A 131 11.10 -9.71 -25.60
C LYS A 131 11.13 -8.26 -26.08
N ILE A 132 9.97 -7.58 -26.09
CA ILE A 132 9.88 -6.17 -26.45
C ILE A 132 10.67 -5.31 -25.46
N THR A 133 10.44 -5.50 -24.15
CA THR A 133 11.11 -4.75 -23.08
C THR A 133 12.63 -4.95 -23.13
N LYS A 134 13.10 -6.19 -23.27
CA LYS A 134 14.54 -6.49 -23.43
C LYS A 134 15.14 -5.83 -24.67
N ARG A 135 14.42 -5.82 -25.79
CA ARG A 135 14.85 -5.14 -27.03
C ARG A 135 15.02 -3.64 -26.81
N VAL A 136 14.10 -3.00 -26.07
CA VAL A 136 14.18 -1.55 -25.78
C VAL A 136 15.26 -1.24 -24.74
N GLN A 137 15.41 -2.05 -23.70
CA GLN A 137 16.39 -1.81 -22.63
C GLN A 137 17.84 -2.06 -23.05
N ASN A 138 18.08 -3.06 -23.90
CA ASN A 138 19.44 -3.47 -24.28
C ASN A 138 19.98 -2.74 -25.51
N GLY A 139 19.21 -1.85 -26.14
CA GLY A 139 19.60 -1.18 -27.38
C GLY A 139 19.47 0.34 -27.32
N GLU A 140 20.47 1.06 -27.84
CA GLU A 140 20.29 2.46 -28.24
C GLU A 140 19.48 2.50 -29.54
N LEU A 141 18.17 2.22 -29.42
CA LEU A 141 17.28 2.19 -30.57
C LEU A 141 17.03 3.61 -31.10
N PRO A 142 17.00 3.80 -32.44
CA PRO A 142 16.49 5.01 -33.06
C PRO A 142 15.06 5.33 -32.58
N GLU A 143 14.68 6.61 -32.56
CA GLU A 143 13.41 7.07 -31.98
C GLU A 143 12.17 6.44 -32.65
N ASN A 144 12.22 6.24 -33.96
CA ASN A 144 11.16 5.55 -34.71
C ASN A 144 10.99 4.08 -34.29
N GLU A 145 12.07 3.38 -33.96
CA GLU A 145 12.02 1.99 -33.48
C GLU A 145 11.54 1.91 -32.03
N LYS A 146 11.90 2.88 -31.19
CA LYS A 146 11.33 3.02 -29.83
C LYS A 146 9.81 3.21 -29.91
N LYS A 147 9.34 4.13 -30.77
CA LYS A 147 7.92 4.36 -31.00
C LYS A 147 7.20 3.08 -31.43
N LYS A 148 7.74 2.36 -32.42
CA LYS A 148 7.17 1.09 -32.89
C LYS A 148 7.13 0.03 -31.78
N ALA A 149 8.20 -0.10 -30.98
CA ALA A 149 8.24 -1.03 -29.86
C ALA A 149 7.17 -0.68 -28.80
N MET A 150 6.92 0.59 -28.55
CA MET A 150 5.83 1.05 -27.67
C MET A 150 4.45 0.73 -28.25
N GLU A 151 4.23 0.91 -29.56
CA GLU A 151 2.98 0.53 -30.22
C GLU A 151 2.73 -0.99 -30.11
N GLU A 152 3.75 -1.81 -30.35
CA GLU A 152 3.69 -3.28 -30.17
C GLU A 152 3.40 -3.65 -28.71
N TYR A 153 4.05 -2.98 -27.75
CA TYR A 153 3.81 -3.18 -26.32
C TYR A 153 2.34 -2.88 -25.98
N TYR A 154 1.82 -1.73 -26.43
CA TYR A 154 0.44 -1.32 -26.15
C TYR A 154 -0.59 -2.23 -26.81
N ALA A 155 -0.31 -2.75 -28.00
CA ALA A 155 -1.17 -3.71 -28.70
C ALA A 155 -1.34 -5.03 -27.91
N ILE A 156 -0.37 -5.40 -27.06
CA ILE A 156 -0.42 -6.62 -26.25
C ILE A 156 -0.93 -6.33 -24.84
N ILE A 157 -0.42 -5.30 -24.16
CA ILE A 157 -0.77 -5.05 -22.75
C ILE A 157 -2.22 -4.61 -22.59
N LYS A 158 -2.79 -3.88 -23.56
CA LYS A 158 -4.18 -3.41 -23.50
C LYS A 158 -5.19 -4.57 -23.42
N PRO A 159 -5.21 -5.55 -24.35
CA PRO A 159 -6.10 -6.70 -24.24
C PRO A 159 -5.80 -7.57 -23.02
N LEU A 160 -4.53 -7.67 -22.61
CA LEU A 160 -4.14 -8.40 -21.40
C LEU A 160 -4.78 -7.79 -20.14
N ASN A 161 -4.72 -6.47 -20.02
CA ASN A 161 -5.33 -5.71 -18.93
C ASN A 161 -6.85 -5.82 -18.95
N ALA A 162 -7.47 -5.80 -20.13
CA ALA A 162 -8.91 -6.05 -20.27
C ALA A 162 -9.29 -7.48 -19.83
N LYS A 163 -8.47 -8.49 -20.14
CA LYS A 163 -8.66 -9.87 -19.68
C LYS A 163 -8.56 -9.98 -18.15
N LYS A 164 -7.61 -9.28 -17.52
CA LYS A 164 -7.52 -9.19 -16.05
C LYS A 164 -8.77 -8.57 -15.43
N LEU A 165 -9.25 -7.44 -15.96
CA LEU A 165 -10.47 -6.80 -15.46
C LEU A 165 -11.72 -7.67 -15.66
N LYS A 166 -11.81 -8.41 -16.77
CA LYS A 166 -12.87 -9.39 -16.98
C LYS A 166 -12.84 -10.49 -15.91
N PHE A 167 -11.66 -11.01 -15.56
CA PHE A 167 -11.52 -11.95 -14.45
C PHE A 167 -12.01 -11.34 -13.13
N VAL A 168 -11.75 -10.04 -12.90
CA VAL A 168 -12.27 -9.33 -11.73
C VAL A 168 -13.80 -9.36 -11.69
N GLU A 169 -14.46 -9.05 -12.81
CA GLU A 169 -15.93 -9.04 -12.91
C GLU A 169 -16.55 -10.45 -12.73
N GLU A 170 -15.88 -11.49 -13.21
CA GLU A 170 -16.38 -12.88 -13.17
C GLU A 170 -16.12 -13.59 -11.83
N HIS A 171 -15.24 -13.04 -10.97
CA HIS A 171 -14.80 -13.68 -9.73
C HIS A 171 -14.83 -12.75 -8.49
N PRO A 172 -16.00 -12.20 -8.11
CA PRO A 172 -16.14 -11.29 -6.97
C PRO A 172 -15.83 -11.90 -5.59
N ASP A 173 -15.75 -13.23 -5.49
CA ASP A 173 -15.35 -13.97 -4.28
C ASP A 173 -13.84 -14.29 -4.22
N SER A 174 -13.05 -13.81 -5.19
CA SER A 174 -11.63 -14.14 -5.29
C SER A 174 -10.72 -13.03 -4.74
N TYR A 175 -9.87 -13.38 -3.77
CA TYR A 175 -8.79 -12.49 -3.31
C TYR A 175 -7.74 -12.23 -4.41
N TYR A 176 -7.60 -13.13 -5.38
CA TYR A 176 -6.76 -12.87 -6.55
C TYR A 176 -7.39 -11.80 -7.44
N ALA A 177 -8.71 -11.82 -7.66
CA ALA A 177 -9.40 -10.74 -8.36
C ALA A 177 -9.22 -9.39 -7.65
N ALA A 178 -9.30 -9.36 -6.31
CA ALA A 178 -8.99 -8.15 -5.54
C ALA A 178 -7.57 -7.64 -5.78
N SER A 179 -6.58 -8.54 -5.84
CA SER A 179 -5.20 -8.17 -6.16
C SER A 179 -5.01 -7.66 -7.59
N LEU A 180 -5.73 -8.23 -8.57
CA LEU A 180 -5.71 -7.76 -9.95
C LEU A 180 -6.32 -6.37 -10.08
N LEU A 181 -7.42 -6.09 -9.35
CA LEU A 181 -7.99 -4.74 -9.31
C LEU A 181 -7.03 -3.75 -8.66
N PHE A 182 -6.36 -4.16 -7.58
CA PHE A 182 -5.32 -3.35 -6.95
C PHE A 182 -4.17 -3.05 -7.90
N GLU A 183 -3.73 -4.00 -8.72
CA GLU A 183 -2.74 -3.73 -9.77
C GLU A 183 -3.28 -2.77 -10.84
N ALA A 184 -4.55 -2.92 -11.22
CA ALA A 184 -5.18 -2.12 -12.27
C ALA A 184 -5.19 -0.63 -11.99
N GLN A 185 -5.20 -0.20 -10.72
CA GLN A 185 -5.16 1.22 -10.38
C GLN A 185 -3.90 1.95 -10.92
N PHE A 186 -2.81 1.21 -11.17
CA PHE A 186 -1.54 1.76 -11.63
C PHE A 186 -1.43 1.87 -13.16
N TYR A 187 -2.31 1.20 -13.92
CA TYR A 187 -2.20 1.15 -15.38
C TYR A 187 -3.51 1.35 -16.14
N ALA A 188 -4.66 1.19 -15.49
CA ALA A 188 -5.96 1.18 -16.17
C ALA A 188 -6.64 2.56 -16.19
N ASN A 189 -6.15 3.55 -15.43
CA ASN A 189 -6.75 4.88 -15.31
C ASN A 189 -8.27 4.84 -15.05
N LEU A 190 -8.70 3.97 -14.13
CA LEU A 190 -10.12 3.84 -13.77
C LEU A 190 -10.65 5.15 -13.17
N SER A 191 -11.84 5.56 -13.60
CA SER A 191 -12.55 6.69 -12.99
C SER A 191 -12.98 6.38 -11.55
N ALA A 192 -13.38 7.41 -10.80
CA ALA A 192 -13.93 7.23 -9.45
C ALA A 192 -15.21 6.37 -9.46
N GLU A 193 -16.04 6.54 -10.49
CA GLU A 193 -17.27 5.79 -10.73
C GLU A 193 -16.98 4.33 -11.09
N GLU A 194 -16.03 4.10 -12.01
CA GLU A 194 -15.60 2.74 -12.37
C GLU A 194 -15.01 2.02 -11.16
N THR A 195 -14.15 2.69 -10.41
CA THR A 195 -13.54 2.15 -9.19
C THR A 195 -14.63 1.79 -8.15
N SER A 196 -15.60 2.68 -7.93
CA SER A 196 -16.73 2.41 -7.03
C SER A 196 -17.56 1.21 -7.49
N ARG A 197 -17.83 1.11 -8.79
CA ARG A 197 -18.56 -0.03 -9.38
C ARG A 197 -17.83 -1.34 -9.11
N TYR A 198 -16.51 -1.37 -9.31
CA TYR A 198 -15.69 -2.54 -9.00
C TYR A 198 -15.72 -2.86 -7.49
N LEU A 199 -15.52 -1.89 -6.61
CA LEU A 199 -15.52 -2.14 -5.15
C LEU A 199 -16.84 -2.73 -4.66
N ASN A 200 -17.97 -2.31 -5.24
CA ASN A 200 -19.31 -2.74 -4.83
C ASN A 200 -19.70 -4.15 -5.33
N MET A 201 -18.91 -4.77 -6.21
CA MET A 201 -19.23 -6.12 -6.73
C MET A 201 -18.70 -7.24 -5.83
N PHE A 202 -17.64 -6.98 -5.06
CA PHE A 202 -16.97 -8.01 -4.28
C PHE A 202 -17.81 -8.45 -3.08
N SER A 203 -17.68 -9.73 -2.69
CA SER A 203 -18.36 -10.22 -1.50
C SER A 203 -17.83 -9.61 -0.22
N GLU A 204 -18.59 -9.76 0.87
CA GLU A 204 -18.26 -9.14 2.16
C GLU A 204 -16.88 -9.57 2.69
N SER A 205 -16.49 -10.82 2.47
CA SER A 205 -15.19 -11.32 2.90
C SER A 205 -14.04 -10.64 2.15
N VAL A 206 -14.14 -10.56 0.82
CA VAL A 206 -13.10 -9.97 -0.05
C VAL A 206 -13.08 -8.45 0.05
N SER A 207 -14.22 -7.79 0.28
CA SER A 207 -14.31 -6.33 0.45
C SER A 207 -13.50 -5.80 1.64
N LYS A 208 -13.20 -6.69 2.62
CA LYS A 208 -12.34 -6.44 3.78
C LYS A 208 -10.87 -6.76 3.52
N SER A 209 -10.50 -7.30 2.35
CA SER A 209 -9.11 -7.62 2.01
C SER A 209 -8.22 -6.37 2.01
N PRO A 210 -6.91 -6.51 2.30
CA PRO A 210 -5.97 -5.39 2.29
C PRO A 210 -5.93 -4.65 0.93
N TYR A 211 -6.07 -5.39 -0.18
CA TYR A 211 -6.14 -4.83 -1.52
C TYR A 211 -7.31 -3.85 -1.70
N LEU A 212 -8.53 -4.28 -1.36
CA LEU A 212 -9.73 -3.46 -1.56
C LEU A 212 -9.87 -2.36 -0.52
N ARG A 213 -9.38 -2.58 0.71
CA ARG A 213 -9.28 -1.49 1.70
C ARG A 213 -8.38 -0.37 1.19
N ARG A 214 -7.23 -0.70 0.61
CA ARG A 214 -6.30 0.31 0.09
C ARG A 214 -6.89 1.07 -1.09
N ILE A 215 -7.54 0.39 -2.04
CA ILE A 215 -8.25 1.05 -3.15
C ILE A 215 -9.37 1.98 -2.62
N ARG A 216 -10.14 1.53 -1.62
CA ARG A 216 -11.19 2.35 -1.01
C ARG A 216 -10.62 3.60 -0.36
N GLN A 217 -9.52 3.48 0.39
CA GLN A 217 -8.83 4.62 0.99
C GLN A 217 -8.31 5.61 -0.07
N ASP A 218 -7.76 5.13 -1.19
CA ASP A 218 -7.34 5.99 -2.30
C ASP A 218 -8.53 6.72 -2.94
N LEU A 219 -9.64 6.00 -3.17
CA LEU A 219 -10.86 6.59 -3.71
C LEU A 219 -11.45 7.65 -2.76
N GLU A 220 -11.52 7.34 -1.47
CA GLU A 220 -11.98 8.27 -0.43
C GLU A 220 -11.07 9.49 -0.34
N GLY A 221 -9.74 9.30 -0.41
CA GLY A 221 -8.76 10.38 -0.45
C GLY A 221 -9.00 11.32 -1.63
N LYS A 222 -9.17 10.76 -2.83
CA LYS A 222 -9.46 11.55 -4.06
C LYS A 222 -10.76 12.33 -3.93
N ILE A 223 -11.81 11.69 -3.42
CA ILE A 223 -13.12 12.33 -3.26
C ILE A 223 -13.08 13.40 -2.17
N ASN A 224 -12.41 13.16 -1.04
CA ASN A 224 -12.44 14.09 0.10
C ASN A 224 -11.41 15.21 -0.03
N GLY A 225 -10.28 14.97 -0.69
CA GLY A 225 -9.23 15.96 -0.97
C GLY A 225 -9.54 16.89 -2.16
N ALA A 226 -10.65 16.70 -2.88
CA ALA A 226 -10.98 17.54 -4.02
C ALA A 226 -11.44 18.96 -3.61
N VAL A 227 -11.16 19.94 -4.48
CA VAL A 227 -11.68 21.32 -4.33
C VAL A 227 -13.21 21.30 -4.33
N GLY A 228 -13.81 22.09 -3.43
CA GLY A 228 -15.25 22.15 -3.18
C GLY A 228 -15.74 21.17 -2.10
N ARG A 229 -14.88 20.31 -1.57
CA ARG A 229 -15.24 19.31 -0.55
C ARG A 229 -14.85 19.80 0.85
N LYS A 230 -15.51 19.24 1.88
CA LYS A 230 -15.10 19.47 3.27
C LYS A 230 -13.76 18.81 3.52
N ALA A 231 -12.83 19.56 4.12
CA ALA A 231 -11.50 19.09 4.46
C ALA A 231 -11.58 17.89 5.44
N PRO A 232 -10.89 16.76 5.14
CA PRO A 232 -10.79 15.64 6.06
C PRO A 232 -10.25 16.04 7.44
N LEU A 233 -11.01 15.78 8.50
CA LEU A 233 -10.56 16.10 9.85
C LEU A 233 -9.48 15.13 10.34
N PHE A 234 -8.55 15.65 11.14
CA PHE A 234 -7.55 14.85 11.84
C PHE A 234 -7.20 15.45 13.21
N ALA A 235 -6.67 14.59 14.08
CA ALA A 235 -6.20 14.92 15.41
C ALA A 235 -4.83 14.28 15.66
N ARG A 236 -3.87 15.06 16.13
CA ARG A 236 -2.49 14.63 16.41
C ARG A 236 -1.92 15.44 17.56
N ASN A 237 -0.89 14.92 18.20
CA ASN A 237 -0.06 15.76 19.03
C ASN A 237 0.82 16.63 18.15
N ASP A 238 0.95 17.90 18.51
CA ASP A 238 1.86 18.82 17.84
C ASP A 238 3.33 18.54 18.19
N VAL A 239 4.23 19.35 17.62
CA VAL A 239 5.68 19.26 17.85
C VAL A 239 6.08 19.34 19.34
N HIS A 240 5.27 20.01 20.18
CA HIS A 240 5.47 20.14 21.63
C HIS A 240 4.75 19.06 22.44
N GLY A 241 4.02 18.14 21.79
CA GLY A 241 3.25 17.08 22.43
C GLY A 241 1.86 17.50 22.88
N LYS A 242 1.39 18.70 22.53
CA LYS A 242 0.05 19.17 22.87
C LYS A 242 -0.98 18.60 21.89
N PRO A 243 -2.16 18.16 22.35
CA PRO A 243 -3.24 17.72 21.47
C PRO A 243 -3.70 18.84 20.52
N PHE A 244 -3.67 18.57 19.22
CA PHE A 244 -4.18 19.41 18.15
C PHE A 244 -5.29 18.67 17.38
N GLU A 245 -6.34 19.40 17.02
CA GLU A 245 -7.47 18.91 16.22
C GLU A 245 -7.80 19.96 15.17
N LEU A 246 -7.77 19.59 13.88
CA LEU A 246 -8.11 20.51 12.79
C LEU A 246 -9.52 21.09 12.95
N ALA A 247 -10.45 20.29 13.50
CA ALA A 247 -11.84 20.67 13.74
C ALA A 247 -11.98 21.97 14.56
N LYS A 248 -11.02 22.28 15.44
CA LYS A 248 -11.03 23.50 16.26
C LYS A 248 -10.74 24.79 15.48
N LEU A 249 -10.23 24.67 14.25
CA LEU A 249 -9.99 25.80 13.35
C LEU A 249 -11.16 26.03 12.39
N ILE A 250 -11.91 24.97 12.08
CA ILE A 250 -13.05 25.02 11.16
C ILE A 250 -14.19 25.83 11.81
N GLY A 251 -14.80 26.72 11.05
CA GLY A 251 -15.84 27.66 11.51
C GLY A 251 -15.29 29.03 11.88
N GLU A 252 -14.00 29.14 12.17
CA GLU A 252 -13.40 30.37 12.74
C GLU A 252 -12.24 30.92 11.90
N LYS A 253 -11.43 30.05 11.32
CA LYS A 253 -10.16 30.38 10.66
C LYS A 253 -10.16 29.96 9.19
N TYR A 254 -9.38 30.69 8.40
CA TYR A 254 -8.89 30.17 7.13
C TYR A 254 -7.67 29.32 7.42
N VAL A 255 -7.51 28.18 6.74
CA VAL A 255 -6.41 27.26 7.02
C VAL A 255 -5.64 26.96 5.75
N ILE A 256 -4.32 27.12 5.79
CA ILE A 256 -3.42 26.45 4.84
C ILE A 256 -2.90 25.19 5.50
N ILE A 257 -3.17 24.03 4.90
CA ILE A 257 -2.48 22.79 5.26
C ILE A 257 -1.29 22.66 4.31
N ASP A 258 -0.08 22.62 4.86
CA ASP A 258 1.16 22.46 4.10
C ASP A 258 1.77 21.08 4.36
N PHE A 259 1.72 20.21 3.34
CA PHE A 259 2.39 18.92 3.38
C PHE A 259 3.86 19.11 2.99
N TRP A 260 4.76 18.79 3.91
CA TRP A 260 6.20 19.06 3.78
C TRP A 260 7.05 17.99 4.47
N ALA A 261 8.38 18.13 4.42
CA ALA A 261 9.31 17.31 5.18
C ALA A 261 10.65 18.02 5.40
N SER A 262 11.38 17.64 6.45
CA SER A 262 12.72 18.19 6.77
C SER A 262 13.77 17.92 5.67
N TRP A 263 13.59 16.82 4.95
CA TRP A 263 14.45 16.36 3.85
C TRP A 263 13.99 16.88 2.47
N CYS A 264 12.83 17.54 2.38
CA CYS A 264 12.30 18.05 1.13
C CYS A 264 12.88 19.43 0.79
N GLY A 265 13.93 19.47 -0.04
CA GLY A 265 14.58 20.70 -0.49
C GLY A 265 13.61 21.75 -1.08
N PRO A 266 12.76 21.39 -2.08
CA PRO A 266 11.78 22.32 -2.64
C PRO A 266 10.77 22.86 -1.61
N CYS A 267 10.36 22.05 -0.63
CA CYS A 267 9.48 22.50 0.44
C CYS A 267 10.15 23.61 1.26
N ARG A 268 11.41 23.37 1.68
CA ARG A 268 12.18 24.34 2.48
C ARG A 268 12.47 25.64 1.74
N ALA A 269 12.67 25.57 0.43
CA ALA A 269 12.82 26.76 -0.41
C ALA A 269 11.56 27.65 -0.44
N LEU A 270 10.37 27.09 -0.22
CA LEU A 270 9.10 27.84 -0.20
C LEU A 270 8.70 28.35 1.19
N ASN A 271 9.38 27.93 2.25
CA ASN A 271 9.10 28.36 3.63
C ASN A 271 9.18 29.89 3.82
N PRO A 272 10.12 30.64 3.21
CA PRO A 272 10.10 32.10 3.28
C PRO A 272 8.81 32.73 2.74
N HIS A 273 8.32 32.26 1.59
CA HIS A 273 7.06 32.74 0.99
C HIS A 273 5.85 32.41 1.87
N LEU A 274 5.82 31.22 2.47
CA LEU A 274 4.75 30.83 3.41
C LEU A 274 4.69 31.75 4.64
N LYS A 275 5.84 32.22 5.14
CA LYS A 275 5.91 33.21 6.22
C LYS A 275 5.43 34.59 5.79
N GLU A 276 5.70 35.00 4.55
CA GLU A 276 5.16 36.27 4.01
C GLU A 276 3.64 36.23 3.92
N ILE A 277 3.07 35.13 3.43
CA ILE A 277 1.62 34.88 3.43
C ILE A 277 1.07 34.98 4.86
N TYR A 278 1.66 34.26 5.82
CA TYR A 278 1.18 34.29 7.20
C TYR A 278 1.21 35.71 7.78
N ARG A 279 2.32 36.43 7.64
CA ARG A 279 2.47 37.80 8.15
C ARG A 279 1.42 38.74 7.56
N LYS A 280 1.10 38.56 6.28
CA LYS A 280 0.10 39.36 5.59
C LYS A 280 -1.32 39.05 6.09
N TYR A 281 -1.69 37.76 6.18
CA TYR A 281 -3.10 37.36 6.36
C TYR A 281 -3.49 36.84 7.75
N GLN A 282 -2.55 36.68 8.69
CA GLN A 282 -2.85 36.15 10.03
C GLN A 282 -3.87 37.00 10.80
N LYS A 283 -3.87 38.33 10.58
CA LYS A 283 -4.79 39.26 11.25
C LYS A 283 -6.23 39.13 10.72
N GLU A 284 -6.40 38.67 9.49
CA GLU A 284 -7.71 38.33 8.93
C GLU A 284 -8.17 36.90 9.29
N GLY A 285 -7.38 36.17 10.08
CA GLY A 285 -7.72 34.86 10.63
C GLY A 285 -7.14 33.68 9.86
N LEU A 286 -6.10 33.88 9.06
CA LEU A 286 -5.34 32.77 8.45
C LEU A 286 -4.48 32.04 9.50
N VAL A 287 -4.53 30.70 9.48
CA VAL A 287 -3.67 29.80 10.26
C VAL A 287 -2.97 28.84 9.31
N ILE A 288 -1.73 28.47 9.62
CA ILE A 288 -0.94 27.50 8.85
C ILE A 288 -0.71 26.25 9.70
N VAL A 289 -1.06 25.10 9.12
CA VAL A 289 -0.90 23.77 9.71
C VAL A 289 0.04 22.96 8.81
N CYS A 290 1.27 22.77 9.28
CA CYS A 290 2.30 22.01 8.58
C CYS A 290 2.21 20.52 8.98
N VAL A 291 1.99 19.66 7.99
CA VAL A 291 1.87 18.20 8.13
C VAL A 291 3.13 17.55 7.56
N ALA A 292 3.99 17.03 8.44
CA ALA A 292 5.34 16.59 8.08
C ALA A 292 5.46 15.08 7.82
N ASP A 293 6.21 14.71 6.78
CA ASP A 293 6.70 13.35 6.51
C ASP A 293 8.05 13.09 7.20
N ASP A 294 8.02 13.07 8.53
CA ASP A 294 9.20 12.88 9.37
C ASP A 294 8.94 11.92 10.55
N ASP A 295 7.94 11.02 10.41
CA ASP A 295 7.57 10.04 11.43
C ASP A 295 8.75 9.16 11.89
N SER A 296 9.74 8.95 11.01
CA SER A 296 10.96 8.19 11.31
C SER A 296 12.03 8.99 12.10
N SER A 297 11.92 10.33 12.21
CA SER A 297 12.93 11.15 12.86
C SER A 297 12.40 12.49 13.40
N LYS A 298 11.76 12.43 14.57
CA LYS A 298 11.24 13.63 15.29
C LYS A 298 12.30 14.72 15.50
N ASN A 299 13.56 14.36 15.75
CA ASN A 299 14.64 15.33 15.98
C ASN A 299 14.98 16.13 14.70
N LYS A 300 14.99 15.49 13.52
CA LYS A 300 15.24 16.18 12.25
C LYS A 300 14.12 17.15 11.91
N TRP A 301 12.88 16.73 12.16
CA TRP A 301 11.70 17.57 12.02
C TRP A 301 11.77 18.81 12.90
N GLN A 302 11.99 18.64 14.20
CA GLN A 302 12.13 19.76 15.14
C GLN A 302 13.26 20.72 14.74
N LYS A 303 14.42 20.17 14.35
CA LYS A 303 15.53 21.00 13.89
C LYS A 303 15.17 21.82 12.65
N ALA A 304 14.48 21.23 11.66
CA ALA A 304 14.10 21.93 10.44
C ALA A 304 13.07 23.05 10.71
N ILE A 305 12.15 22.85 11.65
CA ILE A 305 11.21 23.90 12.09
C ILE A 305 11.99 25.12 12.59
N THR A 306 12.96 24.90 13.47
CA THR A 306 13.79 25.98 14.03
C THR A 306 14.70 26.61 12.97
N ASP A 307 15.38 25.81 12.15
CA ASP A 307 16.30 26.30 11.10
C ASP A 307 15.57 27.20 10.09
N ASP A 308 14.33 26.86 9.74
CA ASP A 308 13.54 27.59 8.75
C ASP A 308 12.68 28.71 9.39
N GLY A 309 12.68 28.81 10.72
CA GLY A 309 11.93 29.79 11.51
C GLY A 309 10.42 29.64 11.35
N LEU A 310 9.92 28.41 11.48
CA LEU A 310 8.51 28.05 11.32
C LEU A 310 7.75 27.93 12.65
N ASP A 311 8.33 28.40 13.76
CA ASP A 311 7.80 28.20 15.11
C ASP A 311 6.40 28.83 15.34
N GLU A 312 6.00 29.78 14.48
CA GLU A 312 4.68 30.42 14.50
C GLU A 312 3.56 29.52 13.96
N PHE A 313 3.89 28.42 13.26
CA PHE A 313 2.92 27.52 12.64
C PHE A 313 2.60 26.32 13.52
N ILE A 314 1.46 25.68 13.24
CA ILE A 314 1.10 24.43 13.91
C ILE A 314 1.77 23.29 13.17
N HIS A 315 2.57 22.47 13.86
CA HIS A 315 3.30 21.36 13.26
C HIS A 315 2.82 20.02 13.81
N VAL A 316 2.39 19.13 12.92
CA VAL A 316 2.06 17.74 13.25
C VAL A 316 2.79 16.77 12.33
N LEU A 317 3.03 15.56 12.81
CA LEU A 317 3.45 14.45 11.96
C LEU A 317 2.24 13.91 11.21
N ARG A 318 2.44 13.55 9.94
CA ARG A 318 1.37 13.03 9.08
C ARG A 318 0.84 11.68 9.58
N GLY A 319 1.66 10.88 10.25
CA GLY A 319 1.36 9.50 10.60
C GLY A 319 2.08 8.52 9.70
N TRP A 320 2.14 7.26 10.10
CA TRP A 320 2.87 6.25 9.35
C TRP A 320 2.17 5.97 8.01
N ARG A 321 2.84 6.30 6.90
CA ARG A 321 2.42 5.96 5.54
C ARG A 321 3.01 4.65 5.03
N GLY A 322 3.95 4.05 5.78
CA GLY A 322 4.76 2.93 5.31
C GLY A 322 5.59 3.28 4.07
N LEU A 323 6.22 2.26 3.48
CA LEU A 323 6.74 2.35 2.11
C LEU A 323 5.56 2.33 1.12
N GLU A 324 5.81 2.69 -0.13
CA GLU A 324 4.83 2.85 -1.23
C GLU A 324 3.91 1.63 -1.46
N TYR A 325 4.25 0.47 -0.88
CA TYR A 325 3.53 -0.80 -1.00
C TYR A 325 2.81 -1.26 0.28
N PHE A 326 2.69 -0.41 1.31
CA PHE A 326 1.92 -0.73 2.51
C PHE A 326 0.42 -0.57 2.25
N PHE A 327 -0.38 -1.49 2.80
CA PHE A 327 -1.85 -1.45 2.68
C PHE A 327 -2.49 -0.62 3.81
N ASP A 328 -1.82 -0.51 4.96
CA ASP A 328 -2.29 0.28 6.09
C ASP A 328 -1.74 1.71 6.04
N VAL A 329 -2.61 2.64 5.65
CA VAL A 329 -2.40 4.09 5.68
C VAL A 329 -3.44 4.79 6.55
N GLU A 330 -4.12 4.07 7.46
CA GLU A 330 -5.24 4.62 8.25
C GLU A 330 -4.83 5.81 9.11
N THR A 331 -3.58 5.78 9.60
CA THR A 331 -3.01 6.85 10.41
C THR A 331 -2.40 7.98 9.59
N ASP A 332 -2.19 7.80 8.28
CA ASP A 332 -1.58 8.82 7.44
C ASP A 332 -2.62 9.88 7.04
N ILE A 333 -2.36 11.13 7.45
CA ILE A 333 -3.17 12.28 7.07
C ILE A 333 -3.07 12.53 5.55
N SER A 334 -1.92 12.26 4.93
CA SER A 334 -1.68 12.57 3.53
C SER A 334 -2.54 11.72 2.58
N SER A 335 -2.86 10.48 2.94
CA SER A 335 -3.78 9.60 2.20
C SER A 335 -5.20 10.17 2.11
N LYS A 336 -5.70 10.79 3.20
CA LYS A 336 -7.05 11.38 3.26
C LYS A 336 -7.24 12.56 2.32
N TYR A 337 -6.15 13.18 1.91
CA TYR A 337 -6.10 14.33 1.01
C TYR A 337 -5.55 13.98 -0.38
N ASP A 338 -5.33 12.69 -0.70
CA ASP A 338 -4.76 12.25 -1.98
C ASP A 338 -3.40 12.89 -2.31
N VAL A 339 -2.54 13.03 -1.28
CA VAL A 339 -1.23 13.66 -1.42
C VAL A 339 -0.18 12.60 -1.78
N HIS A 340 0.31 12.64 -3.02
CA HIS A 340 1.33 11.69 -3.52
C HIS A 340 2.72 12.29 -3.69
N SER A 341 2.86 13.61 -3.53
CA SER A 341 4.14 14.30 -3.66
C SER A 341 4.21 15.50 -2.73
N LEU A 342 5.44 15.95 -2.45
CA LEU A 342 5.71 17.13 -1.66
C LEU A 342 6.45 18.15 -2.55
N PRO A 343 6.24 19.46 -2.37
CA PRO A 343 5.25 20.08 -1.48
C PRO A 343 3.83 20.04 -2.08
N THR A 344 2.82 19.90 -1.22
CA THR A 344 1.40 20.09 -1.60
C THR A 344 0.72 20.93 -0.53
N LYS A 345 -0.06 21.94 -0.95
CA LYS A 345 -0.80 22.83 -0.05
C LYS A 345 -2.29 22.77 -0.34
N PHE A 346 -3.10 22.82 0.71
CA PHE A 346 -4.55 23.01 0.61
C PHE A 346 -4.95 24.31 1.27
N LEU A 347 -5.74 25.11 0.57
CA LEU A 347 -6.38 26.29 1.14
C LEU A 347 -7.82 25.95 1.51
N ILE A 348 -8.18 26.21 2.76
CA ILE A 348 -9.47 25.85 3.35
C ILE A 348 -10.14 27.12 3.86
N ASP A 349 -11.42 27.30 3.50
CA ASP A 349 -12.22 28.42 3.97
C ASP A 349 -12.74 28.25 5.40
N LYS A 350 -13.39 29.29 5.94
CA LYS A 350 -13.99 29.25 7.28
C LYS A 350 -15.07 28.18 7.44
N ASN A 351 -15.72 27.73 6.38
CA ASN A 351 -16.71 26.65 6.44
C ASN A 351 -16.07 25.25 6.40
N GLY A 352 -14.74 25.20 6.32
CA GLY A 352 -13.98 23.96 6.20
C GLY A 352 -14.00 23.38 4.79
N ILE A 353 -14.33 24.18 3.77
CA ILE A 353 -14.32 23.77 2.38
C ILE A 353 -12.93 23.99 1.79
N ILE A 354 -12.39 22.98 1.11
CA ILE A 354 -11.17 23.10 0.31
C ILE A 354 -11.48 24.00 -0.88
N VAL A 355 -10.87 25.18 -0.92
CA VAL A 355 -11.04 26.17 -1.99
C VAL A 355 -9.87 26.22 -2.96
N GLY A 356 -8.79 25.49 -2.68
CA GLY A 356 -7.65 25.34 -3.58
C GLY A 356 -6.69 24.23 -3.16
N ARG A 357 -6.02 23.64 -4.15
CA ARG A 357 -4.92 22.67 -4.00
C ARG A 357 -3.74 23.14 -4.86
N TYR A 358 -2.55 23.21 -4.29
CA TYR A 358 -1.38 23.83 -4.92
C TYR A 358 -0.12 22.96 -4.79
N GLY A 359 0.78 23.03 -5.77
CA GLY A 359 2.01 22.22 -5.82
C GLY A 359 1.75 20.82 -6.38
N GLY A 360 2.15 19.78 -5.64
CA GLY A 360 1.99 18.39 -6.06
C GLY A 360 0.55 18.01 -6.41
N GLY A 361 0.29 17.84 -7.71
CA GLY A 361 -1.04 17.51 -8.25
C GLY A 361 -2.07 18.64 -8.17
N GLY A 362 -1.64 19.90 -7.98
CA GLY A 362 -2.52 21.07 -7.90
C GLY A 362 -2.10 22.21 -8.82
N GLU A 363 -2.69 23.39 -8.63
CA GLU A 363 -2.31 24.63 -9.32
C GLU A 363 -0.96 25.17 -8.81
N SER A 364 -0.47 26.25 -9.43
CA SER A 364 0.81 26.84 -9.03
C SER A 364 0.73 27.60 -7.70
N HIS A 365 1.88 27.87 -7.07
CA HIS A 365 1.90 28.64 -5.83
C HIS A 365 1.47 30.11 -6.07
N GLU A 366 1.66 30.63 -7.28
CA GLU A 366 1.18 31.96 -7.69
C GLU A 366 -0.35 32.01 -7.80
N ALA A 367 -0.99 30.91 -8.22
CA ALA A 367 -2.44 30.79 -8.19
C ALA A 367 -2.99 30.80 -6.75
N MET A 368 -2.23 30.25 -5.78
CA MET A 368 -2.57 30.38 -4.36
C MET A 368 -2.55 31.83 -3.91
N ASP A 369 -1.53 32.59 -4.29
CA ASP A 369 -1.43 34.02 -3.95
C ASP A 369 -2.58 34.83 -4.53
N ALA A 370 -2.96 34.54 -5.78
CA ALA A 370 -4.12 35.16 -6.41
C ALA A 370 -5.41 34.82 -5.65
N LYS A 371 -5.59 33.55 -5.27
CA LYS A 371 -6.78 33.10 -4.53
C LYS A 371 -6.86 33.73 -3.13
N LEU A 372 -5.74 33.88 -2.44
CA LEU A 372 -5.67 34.56 -1.15
C LEU A 372 -6.05 36.05 -1.29
N LYS A 373 -5.55 36.74 -2.32
CA LYS A 373 -5.95 38.14 -2.59
C LYS A 373 -7.45 38.26 -2.83
N GLU A 374 -8.01 37.37 -3.66
CA GLU A 374 -9.45 37.29 -3.92
C GLU A 374 -10.25 37.09 -2.62
N MET A 375 -9.84 36.12 -1.79
CA MET A 375 -10.57 35.77 -0.56
C MET A 375 -10.54 36.86 0.51
N PHE A 376 -9.44 37.60 0.62
CA PHE A 376 -9.27 38.63 1.65
C PHE A 376 -9.47 40.08 1.13
N GLY A 377 -9.75 40.26 -0.17
CA GLY A 377 -10.10 41.55 -0.76
C GLY A 377 -8.93 42.52 -0.96
N TYR A 378 -7.77 42.01 -1.40
CA TYR A 378 -6.55 42.80 -1.68
C TYR A 378 -6.30 43.14 -3.14
#